data_AF-A0A2E0ZL05-F1
#
_entry.id   AF-A0A2E0ZL05-F1
#
_cell.length_a   1.000
_cell.length_b   1.000
_cell.length_c   1.000
_cell.angle_alpha   90.00
_cell.angle_beta   90.00
_cell.angle_gamma   90.00
#
_symmetry.space_group_name_H-M   'P 1'
#
loop_
_entity.id
_entity.type
_entity.pdbx_description
1 polymer ?
#
loop_
_entity_poly.entity_id
_entity_poly.type
_entity_poly.pdbx_seq_one_letter_code
_entity_poly.pdbx_strand_id
1 'polypeptide(L)'
;MTVELVLAGVVGLVAGVLFALWWDSQTLVRQIQEANGEKHKALSSLQKYQIQYSAVEQQLQLAKTELETAVEERTQLEETIARQLAEIEASREQLQATIKTNESLKENLEETRDRLEEVQGLQVLAEEKLETAAAENNQLVGDVQLMEAEIFTLEAKVEQLQQLQAQVADLEQKALAAESQLAAVEAERDSAQVQLQQAELVNVEQNATIDALQQKLQEAKAVQQQLTVTEEKLQTADAHIQKLQDTMEDVQTKMNYSGKSELQLIRGIGPVYARRLNEFGIQSFSDLADCKPEQVASIIKKKNWQAVDIQTWLDEAKALAATFEADD
;
A
#
# COMPACT_ATOMS: atom_id res chain seq x y z
N MET A 1 -13.84 -110.30 -210.54
CA MET A 1 -12.65 -110.04 -209.72
C MET A 1 -12.62 -108.54 -209.37
N THR A 2 -13.52 -108.07 -208.50
CA THR A 2 -13.65 -106.64 -208.11
C THR A 2 -14.30 -106.41 -206.72
N VAL A 3 -14.74 -107.45 -206.00
CA VAL A 3 -15.50 -107.30 -204.74
C VAL A 3 -14.62 -107.34 -203.49
N GLU A 4 -13.48 -108.06 -203.51
CA GLU A 4 -12.62 -108.23 -202.33
C GLU A 4 -11.83 -106.96 -201.94
N LEU A 5 -11.52 -106.08 -202.90
CA LEU A 5 -10.73 -104.86 -202.66
C LEU A 5 -11.56 -103.73 -202.02
N VAL A 6 -12.87 -103.67 -202.31
CA VAL A 6 -13.79 -102.69 -201.71
C VAL A 6 -14.10 -103.08 -200.26
N LEU A 7 -14.22 -104.38 -199.95
CA LEU A 7 -14.49 -104.85 -198.60
C LEU A 7 -13.34 -104.51 -197.64
N ALA A 8 -12.08 -104.65 -198.08
CA ALA A 8 -10.91 -104.29 -197.28
C ALA A 8 -10.83 -102.79 -196.93
N GLY A 9 -11.23 -101.92 -197.88
CA GLY A 9 -11.28 -100.47 -197.65
C GLY A 9 -12.35 -100.06 -196.64
N VAL A 10 -13.55 -100.67 -196.70
CA VAL A 10 -14.64 -100.41 -195.75
C VAL A 10 -14.30 -100.93 -194.36
N VAL A 11 -13.69 -102.11 -194.24
CA VAL A 11 -13.26 -102.66 -192.94
C VAL A 11 -12.17 -101.79 -192.31
N GLY A 12 -11.22 -101.26 -193.08
CA GLY A 12 -10.21 -100.32 -192.58
C GLY A 12 -10.80 -99.00 -192.09
N LEU A 13 -11.81 -98.45 -192.78
CA LEU A 13 -12.49 -97.22 -192.39
C LEU A 13 -13.33 -97.40 -191.11
N VAL A 14 -14.07 -98.51 -191.03
CA VAL A 14 -14.86 -98.85 -189.83
C VAL A 14 -13.95 -99.11 -188.63
N ALA A 15 -12.82 -99.81 -188.83
CA ALA A 15 -11.83 -100.01 -187.78
C ALA A 15 -11.19 -98.68 -187.33
N GLY A 16 -10.87 -97.76 -188.24
CA GLY A 16 -10.36 -96.43 -187.92
C GLY A 16 -11.36 -95.58 -187.13
N VAL A 17 -12.64 -95.59 -187.50
CA VAL A 17 -13.71 -94.88 -186.77
C VAL A 17 -13.94 -95.49 -185.39
N LEU A 18 -13.95 -96.82 -185.27
CA LEU A 18 -14.07 -97.49 -183.97
C LEU A 18 -12.86 -97.21 -183.08
N PHE A 19 -11.65 -97.13 -183.65
CA PHE A 19 -10.45 -96.76 -182.91
C PHE A 19 -10.48 -95.30 -182.45
N ALA A 20 -10.97 -94.38 -183.29
CA ALA A 20 -11.15 -92.97 -182.92
C ALA A 20 -12.20 -92.80 -181.81
N LEU A 21 -13.33 -93.51 -181.89
CA LEU A 21 -14.36 -93.53 -180.84
C LEU A 21 -13.87 -94.20 -179.54
N TRP A 22 -13.05 -95.25 -179.65
CA TRP A 22 -12.43 -95.89 -178.50
C TRP A 22 -11.42 -94.97 -177.83
N TRP A 23 -10.59 -94.29 -178.62
CA TRP A 23 -9.63 -93.30 -178.13
C TRP A 23 -10.34 -92.11 -177.47
N ASP A 24 -11.42 -91.60 -178.08
CA ASP A 24 -12.24 -90.50 -177.54
C ASP A 24 -13.02 -90.92 -176.28
N SER A 25 -13.45 -92.18 -176.20
CA SER A 25 -14.02 -92.75 -174.97
C SER A 25 -12.95 -92.83 -173.87
N GLN A 26 -11.72 -93.21 -174.22
CA GLN A 26 -10.62 -93.27 -173.26
C GLN A 26 -10.19 -91.88 -172.77
N THR A 27 -10.22 -90.85 -173.64
CA THR A 27 -9.96 -89.46 -173.25
C THR A 27 -11.08 -88.90 -172.38
N LEU A 28 -12.36 -89.18 -172.68
CA LEU A 28 -13.50 -88.79 -171.84
C LEU A 28 -13.46 -89.46 -170.47
N VAL A 29 -13.13 -90.75 -170.41
CA VAL A 29 -12.93 -91.46 -169.13
C VAL A 29 -11.80 -90.82 -168.33
N ARG A 30 -10.71 -90.45 -168.99
CA ARG A 30 -9.58 -89.75 -168.35
C ARG A 30 -9.98 -88.37 -167.84
N GLN A 31 -10.74 -87.60 -168.61
CA GLN A 31 -11.28 -86.29 -168.18
C GLN A 31 -12.25 -86.43 -167.00
N ILE A 32 -13.11 -87.45 -166.99
CA ILE A 32 -14.02 -87.72 -165.87
C ILE A 32 -13.24 -88.17 -164.63
N GLN A 33 -12.19 -88.97 -164.79
CA GLN A 33 -11.31 -89.37 -163.69
C GLN A 33 -10.52 -88.19 -163.13
N GLU A 34 -10.00 -87.31 -164.00
CA GLU A 34 -9.33 -86.07 -163.62
C GLU A 34 -10.31 -85.13 -162.87
N ALA A 35 -11.51 -84.91 -163.41
CA ALA A 35 -12.55 -84.10 -162.77
C ALA A 35 -13.04 -84.70 -161.44
N ASN A 36 -13.18 -86.03 -161.33
CA ASN A 36 -13.51 -86.69 -160.06
C ASN A 36 -12.34 -86.62 -159.06
N GLY A 37 -11.10 -86.70 -159.54
CA GLY A 37 -9.90 -86.49 -158.74
C GLY A 37 -9.81 -85.06 -158.20
N GLU A 38 -10.11 -84.06 -159.03
CA GLU A 38 -10.20 -82.65 -158.64
C GLU A 38 -11.34 -82.40 -157.65
N LYS A 39 -12.53 -82.98 -157.89
CA LYS A 39 -13.66 -82.92 -156.96
C LYS A 39 -13.31 -83.53 -155.60
N HIS A 40 -12.66 -84.69 -155.57
CA HIS A 40 -12.20 -85.28 -154.31
C HIS A 40 -11.14 -84.43 -153.60
N LYS A 41 -10.20 -83.84 -154.34
CA LYS A 41 -9.24 -82.88 -153.79
C LYS A 41 -9.96 -81.66 -153.19
N ALA A 42 -10.93 -81.11 -153.89
CA ALA A 42 -11.74 -79.97 -153.44
C ALA A 42 -12.59 -80.30 -152.21
N LEU A 43 -13.18 -81.51 -152.15
CA LEU A 43 -13.89 -81.97 -150.95
C LEU A 43 -12.94 -82.18 -149.78
N SER A 44 -11.74 -82.72 -150.03
CA SER A 44 -10.72 -82.89 -148.99
C SER A 44 -10.20 -81.55 -148.46
N SER A 45 -10.04 -80.54 -149.33
CA SER A 45 -9.64 -79.21 -148.90
C SER A 45 -10.77 -78.51 -148.15
N LEU A 46 -12.02 -78.64 -148.60
CA LEU A 46 -13.20 -78.12 -147.88
C LEU A 46 -13.34 -78.75 -146.49
N GLN A 47 -13.15 -80.06 -146.35
CA GLN A 47 -13.13 -80.73 -145.06
C GLN A 47 -11.99 -80.22 -144.17
N LYS A 48 -10.79 -80.00 -144.72
CA LYS A 48 -9.68 -79.38 -143.99
C LYS A 48 -10.01 -77.97 -143.50
N TYR A 49 -10.61 -77.14 -144.36
CA TYR A 49 -11.05 -75.80 -143.98
C TYR A 49 -12.13 -75.83 -142.91
N GLN A 50 -13.06 -76.79 -142.97
CA GLN A 50 -14.10 -76.95 -141.95
C GLN A 50 -13.51 -77.34 -140.60
N ILE A 51 -12.55 -78.27 -140.57
CA ILE A 51 -11.82 -78.65 -139.35
C ILE A 51 -11.05 -77.43 -138.81
N GLN A 52 -10.32 -76.72 -139.67
CA GLN A 52 -9.59 -75.51 -139.28
C GLN A 52 -10.51 -74.43 -138.74
N TYR A 53 -11.66 -74.17 -139.38
CA TYR A 53 -12.66 -73.22 -138.92
C TYR A 53 -13.19 -73.60 -137.53
N SER A 54 -13.56 -74.87 -137.33
CA SER A 54 -14.03 -75.35 -136.02
C SER A 54 -12.96 -75.25 -134.93
N ALA A 55 -11.68 -75.48 -135.27
CA ALA A 55 -10.57 -75.34 -134.32
C ALA A 55 -10.33 -73.87 -133.94
N VAL A 56 -10.40 -72.95 -134.91
CA VAL A 56 -10.30 -71.51 -134.66
C VAL A 56 -11.49 -71.01 -133.84
N GLU A 57 -12.70 -71.50 -134.12
CA GLU A 57 -13.89 -71.17 -133.34
C GLU A 57 -13.78 -71.66 -131.88
N GLN A 58 -13.25 -72.86 -131.66
CA GLN A 58 -12.95 -73.36 -130.31
C GLN A 58 -11.90 -72.51 -129.60
N GLN A 59 -10.82 -72.13 -130.30
CA GLN A 59 -9.80 -71.23 -129.73
C GLN A 59 -10.37 -69.86 -129.40
N LEU A 60 -11.26 -69.32 -130.23
CA LEU A 60 -11.95 -68.05 -129.98
C LEU A 60 -12.84 -68.15 -128.75
N GLN A 61 -13.57 -69.25 -128.56
CA GLN A 61 -14.39 -69.46 -127.36
C GLN A 61 -13.53 -69.58 -126.11
N LEU A 62 -12.43 -70.33 -126.15
CA LEU A 62 -11.48 -70.42 -125.03
C LEU A 62 -10.89 -69.05 -124.67
N ALA A 63 -10.39 -68.31 -125.66
CA ALA A 63 -9.85 -66.98 -125.46
C ALA A 63 -10.90 -66.01 -124.90
N LYS A 64 -12.17 -66.17 -125.30
CA LYS A 64 -13.28 -65.37 -124.77
C LYS A 64 -13.55 -65.69 -123.30
N THR A 65 -13.59 -66.96 -122.92
CA THR A 65 -13.77 -67.37 -121.52
C THR A 65 -12.59 -66.95 -120.65
N GLU A 66 -11.36 -67.05 -121.14
CA GLU A 66 -10.16 -66.53 -120.46
C GLU A 66 -10.24 -65.02 -120.26
N LEU A 67 -10.68 -64.27 -121.30
CA LEU A 67 -10.89 -62.83 -121.18
C LEU A 67 -11.99 -62.48 -120.18
N GLU A 68 -13.12 -63.19 -120.18
CA GLU A 68 -14.20 -63.01 -119.21
C GLU A 68 -13.71 -63.25 -117.77
N THR A 69 -12.92 -64.31 -117.56
CA THR A 69 -12.31 -64.62 -116.25
C THR A 69 -11.33 -63.53 -115.82
N ALA A 70 -10.45 -63.08 -116.73
CA ALA A 70 -9.48 -62.02 -116.43
C ALA A 70 -10.16 -60.67 -116.15
N VAL A 71 -11.29 -60.38 -116.80
CA VAL A 71 -12.11 -59.19 -116.51
C VAL A 71 -12.72 -59.30 -115.12
N GLU A 72 -13.25 -60.47 -114.74
CA GLU A 72 -13.82 -60.69 -113.41
C GLU A 72 -12.76 -60.57 -112.30
N GLU A 73 -11.58 -61.19 -112.48
CA GLU A 73 -10.44 -61.04 -111.56
C GLU A 73 -10.01 -59.57 -111.44
N ARG A 74 -9.94 -58.85 -112.56
CA ARG A 74 -9.62 -57.43 -112.55
C ARG A 74 -10.66 -56.62 -111.77
N THR A 75 -11.95 -56.89 -111.95
CA THR A 75 -13.02 -56.21 -111.20
C THR A 75 -12.91 -56.49 -109.70
N GLN A 76 -12.64 -57.73 -109.29
CA GLN A 76 -12.42 -58.07 -107.89
C GLN A 76 -11.19 -57.36 -107.29
N LEU A 77 -10.11 -57.23 -108.08
CA LEU A 77 -8.93 -56.46 -107.67
C LEU A 77 -9.25 -54.97 -107.56
N GLU A 78 -9.99 -54.39 -108.49
CA GLU A 78 -10.41 -52.99 -108.44
C GLU A 78 -11.31 -52.72 -107.21
N GLU A 79 -12.23 -53.62 -106.87
CA GLU A 79 -13.04 -53.54 -105.64
C GLU A 79 -12.18 -53.65 -104.37
N THR A 80 -11.19 -54.54 -104.36
CA THR A 80 -10.28 -54.71 -103.23
C THR A 80 -9.43 -53.46 -103.01
N ILE A 81 -8.89 -52.88 -104.10
CA ILE A 81 -8.14 -51.62 -104.06
C ILE A 81 -9.04 -50.49 -103.54
N ALA A 82 -10.26 -50.38 -104.03
CA ALA A 82 -11.21 -49.36 -103.57
C ALA A 82 -11.50 -49.48 -102.06
N ARG A 83 -11.68 -50.71 -101.56
CA ARG A 83 -11.87 -50.98 -100.13
C ARG A 83 -10.64 -50.58 -99.30
N GLN A 84 -9.44 -50.93 -99.76
CA GLN A 84 -8.19 -50.59 -99.06
C GLN A 84 -7.95 -49.07 -99.06
N LEU A 85 -8.25 -48.37 -100.15
CA LEU A 85 -8.15 -46.91 -100.21
C LEU A 85 -9.11 -46.24 -99.22
N ALA A 86 -10.36 -46.73 -99.12
CA ALA A 86 -11.32 -46.22 -98.14
C ALA A 86 -10.86 -46.46 -96.70
N GLU A 87 -10.25 -47.61 -96.41
CA GLU A 87 -9.68 -47.90 -95.08
C GLU A 87 -8.47 -47.00 -94.76
N ILE A 88 -7.59 -46.75 -95.73
CA ILE A 88 -6.47 -45.82 -95.59
C ILE A 88 -6.98 -44.40 -95.32
N GLU A 89 -7.99 -43.93 -96.05
CA GLU A 89 -8.60 -42.61 -95.85
C GLU A 89 -9.21 -42.48 -94.45
N ALA A 90 -10.00 -43.47 -94.02
CA ALA A 90 -10.57 -43.49 -92.67
C ALA A 90 -9.48 -43.48 -91.57
N SER A 91 -8.41 -44.27 -91.75
CA SER A 91 -7.30 -44.29 -90.81
C SER A 91 -6.55 -42.95 -90.76
N ARG A 92 -6.42 -42.26 -91.90
CA ARG A 92 -5.80 -40.95 -92.01
C ARG A 92 -6.64 -39.88 -91.33
N GLU A 93 -7.96 -39.91 -91.48
CA GLU A 93 -8.86 -39.01 -90.78
C GLU A 93 -8.78 -39.21 -89.25
N GLN A 94 -8.76 -40.47 -88.79
CA GLN A 94 -8.59 -40.79 -87.37
C GLN A 94 -7.24 -40.30 -86.84
N LEU A 95 -6.16 -40.49 -87.60
CA LEU A 95 -4.83 -40.01 -87.23
C LEU A 95 -4.79 -38.48 -87.16
N GLN A 96 -5.42 -37.77 -88.10
CA GLN A 96 -5.53 -36.32 -88.08
C GLN A 96 -6.34 -35.82 -86.88
N ALA A 97 -7.44 -36.49 -86.53
CA ALA A 97 -8.21 -36.19 -85.32
C ALA A 97 -7.34 -36.37 -84.06
N THR A 98 -6.58 -37.46 -84.00
CA THR A 98 -5.68 -37.76 -82.87
C THR A 98 -4.56 -36.71 -82.75
N ILE A 99 -4.00 -36.25 -83.88
CA ILE A 99 -3.00 -35.16 -83.90
C ILE A 99 -3.60 -33.89 -83.30
N LYS A 100 -4.79 -33.47 -83.75
CA LYS A 100 -5.47 -32.27 -83.20
C LYS A 100 -5.74 -32.39 -81.70
N THR A 101 -6.16 -33.57 -81.23
CA THR A 101 -6.36 -33.78 -79.79
C THR A 101 -5.04 -33.69 -79.01
N ASN A 102 -3.95 -34.24 -79.55
CA ASN A 102 -2.64 -34.15 -78.91
C ASN A 102 -2.09 -32.71 -78.90
N GLU A 103 -2.35 -31.93 -79.94
CA GLU A 103 -2.00 -30.50 -79.98
C GLU A 103 -2.75 -29.72 -78.90
N SER A 104 -4.08 -29.89 -78.80
CA SER A 104 -4.88 -29.27 -77.74
C SER A 104 -4.43 -29.70 -76.33
N LEU A 105 -4.08 -30.97 -76.14
CA LEU A 105 -3.56 -31.44 -74.85
C LEU A 105 -2.21 -30.84 -74.51
N LYS A 106 -1.33 -30.61 -75.50
CA LYS A 106 -0.04 -29.93 -75.28
C LYS A 106 -0.24 -28.48 -74.87
N GLU A 107 -1.14 -27.76 -75.53
CA GLU A 107 -1.48 -26.38 -75.19
C GLU A 107 -2.04 -26.29 -73.76
N ASN A 108 -2.97 -27.19 -73.40
CA ASN A 108 -3.48 -27.26 -72.02
C ASN A 108 -2.38 -27.57 -71.00
N LEU A 109 -1.43 -28.46 -71.32
CA LEU A 109 -0.31 -28.78 -70.43
C LEU A 109 0.60 -27.56 -70.23
N GLU A 110 0.87 -26.80 -71.28
CA GLU A 110 1.64 -25.55 -71.22
C GLU A 110 0.92 -24.51 -70.36
N GLU A 111 -0.39 -24.29 -70.57
CA GLU A 111 -1.18 -23.39 -69.73
C GLU A 111 -1.18 -23.81 -68.26
N THR A 112 -1.35 -25.11 -67.97
CA THR A 112 -1.32 -25.59 -66.59
C THR A 112 0.06 -25.44 -65.94
N ARG A 113 1.13 -25.52 -66.73
CA ARG A 113 2.50 -25.27 -66.25
C ARG A 113 2.69 -23.80 -65.91
N ASP A 114 2.27 -22.89 -66.78
CA ASP A 114 2.39 -21.45 -66.53
C ASP A 114 1.62 -21.05 -65.26
N ARG A 115 0.41 -21.61 -65.08
CA ARG A 115 -0.38 -21.42 -63.86
C ARG A 115 0.29 -22.00 -62.61
N LEU A 116 0.99 -23.13 -62.74
CA LEU A 116 1.75 -23.70 -61.63
C LEU A 116 2.94 -22.81 -61.25
N GLU A 117 3.66 -22.28 -62.23
CA GLU A 117 4.77 -21.34 -62.01
C GLU A 117 4.27 -20.05 -61.34
N GLU A 118 3.11 -19.53 -61.74
CA GLU A 118 2.44 -18.39 -61.08
C GLU A 118 2.10 -18.69 -59.61
N VAL A 119 1.47 -19.84 -59.33
CA VAL A 119 1.11 -20.24 -57.96
C VAL A 119 2.35 -20.43 -57.09
N GLN A 120 3.42 -21.00 -57.63
CA GLN A 120 4.70 -21.14 -56.93
C GLN A 120 5.30 -19.77 -56.58
N GLY A 121 5.26 -18.81 -57.52
CA GLY A 121 5.69 -17.43 -57.26
C GLY A 121 4.88 -16.77 -56.14
N LEU A 122 3.55 -16.94 -56.15
CA LEU A 122 2.68 -16.43 -55.08
C LEU A 122 2.95 -17.09 -53.73
N GLN A 123 3.27 -18.39 -53.71
CA GLN A 123 3.63 -19.11 -52.49
C GLN A 123 4.90 -18.53 -51.86
N VAL A 124 5.96 -18.31 -52.65
CA VAL A 124 7.21 -17.71 -52.16
C VAL A 124 6.97 -16.31 -51.59
N LEU A 125 6.19 -15.48 -52.28
CA LEU A 125 5.82 -14.14 -51.79
C LEU A 125 5.01 -14.21 -50.48
N ALA A 126 4.13 -15.20 -50.35
CA ALA A 126 3.36 -15.40 -49.12
C ALA A 126 4.26 -15.85 -47.95
N GLU A 127 5.22 -16.74 -48.21
CA GLU A 127 6.20 -17.19 -47.22
C GLU A 127 7.08 -16.03 -46.73
N GLU A 128 7.59 -15.18 -47.64
CA GLU A 128 8.37 -13.98 -47.29
C GLU A 128 7.56 -13.00 -46.43
N LYS A 129 6.30 -12.76 -46.78
CA LYS A 129 5.39 -11.91 -45.97
C LYS A 129 5.13 -12.51 -44.59
N LEU A 130 4.98 -13.83 -44.51
CA LEU A 130 4.75 -14.53 -43.23
C LEU A 130 5.99 -14.47 -42.34
N GLU A 131 7.18 -14.62 -42.90
CA GLU A 131 8.46 -14.46 -42.18
C GLU A 131 8.62 -13.03 -41.65
N THR A 132 8.31 -12.03 -42.47
CA THR A 132 8.35 -10.62 -42.06
C THR A 132 7.36 -10.34 -40.91
N ALA A 133 6.11 -10.79 -41.04
CA ALA A 133 5.10 -10.63 -40.00
C ALA A 133 5.46 -11.38 -38.71
N ALA A 134 6.10 -12.56 -38.81
CA ALA A 134 6.59 -13.30 -37.65
C ALA A 134 7.72 -12.56 -36.93
N ALA A 135 8.63 -11.92 -37.68
CA ALA A 135 9.68 -11.10 -37.11
C ALA A 135 9.11 -9.87 -36.38
N GLU A 136 8.16 -9.16 -36.98
CA GLU A 136 7.45 -8.04 -36.35
C GLU A 136 6.72 -8.47 -35.08
N ASN A 137 6.02 -9.61 -35.11
CA ASN A 137 5.31 -10.12 -33.93
C ASN A 137 6.28 -10.48 -32.79
N ASN A 138 7.45 -11.07 -33.10
CA ASN A 138 8.47 -11.35 -32.10
C ASN A 138 9.04 -10.06 -31.48
N GLN A 139 9.22 -9.00 -32.27
CA GLN A 139 9.62 -7.69 -31.75
C GLN A 139 8.56 -7.12 -30.81
N LEU A 140 7.29 -7.11 -31.22
CA LEU A 140 6.18 -6.62 -30.39
C LEU A 140 6.06 -7.39 -29.07
N VAL A 141 6.23 -8.71 -29.09
CA VAL A 141 6.25 -9.52 -27.87
C VAL A 141 7.39 -9.10 -26.94
N GLY A 142 8.58 -8.82 -27.49
CA GLY A 142 9.71 -8.29 -26.73
C GLY A 142 9.42 -6.93 -26.09
N ASP A 143 8.81 -6.01 -26.85
CA ASP A 143 8.42 -4.68 -26.35
C ASP A 143 7.37 -4.78 -25.23
N VAL A 144 6.39 -5.67 -25.36
CA VAL A 144 5.38 -5.93 -24.32
C VAL A 144 6.05 -6.45 -23.04
N GLN A 145 7.00 -7.40 -23.14
CA GLN A 145 7.72 -7.91 -21.98
C GLN A 145 8.54 -6.82 -21.27
N LEU A 146 9.14 -5.90 -22.03
CA LEU A 146 9.84 -4.75 -21.45
C LEU A 146 8.87 -3.82 -20.71
N MET A 147 7.71 -3.52 -21.32
CA MET A 147 6.67 -2.72 -20.67
C MET A 147 6.11 -3.39 -19.40
N GLU A 148 5.89 -4.70 -19.42
CA GLU A 148 5.45 -5.46 -18.24
C GLU A 148 6.49 -5.37 -17.11
N ALA A 149 7.78 -5.49 -17.43
CA ALA A 149 8.85 -5.30 -16.45
C ALA A 149 8.88 -3.87 -15.88
N GLU A 150 8.68 -2.85 -16.72
CA GLU A 150 8.59 -1.45 -16.27
C GLU A 150 7.38 -1.25 -15.35
N ILE A 151 6.21 -1.77 -15.70
CA ILE A 151 5.00 -1.72 -14.87
C ILE A 151 5.26 -2.34 -13.50
N PHE A 152 5.87 -3.52 -13.44
CA PHE A 152 6.21 -4.17 -12.18
C PHE A 152 7.09 -3.28 -11.28
N THR A 153 8.08 -2.60 -11.86
CA THR A 153 8.93 -1.67 -11.09
C THR A 153 8.17 -0.43 -10.62
N LEU A 154 7.22 0.07 -11.41
CA LEU A 154 6.38 1.21 -11.05
C LEU A 154 5.40 0.84 -9.94
N GLU A 155 4.81 -0.35 -9.99
CA GLU A 155 3.93 -0.87 -8.93
C GLU A 155 4.68 -0.97 -7.60
N ALA A 156 5.90 -1.51 -7.60
CA ALA A 156 6.74 -1.55 -6.40
C ALA A 156 7.05 -0.14 -5.85
N LYS A 157 7.30 0.84 -6.73
CA LYS A 157 7.49 2.25 -6.31
C LYS A 157 6.21 2.86 -5.73
N VAL A 158 5.05 2.56 -6.30
CA VAL A 158 3.76 3.02 -5.78
C VAL A 158 3.52 2.46 -4.38
N GLU A 159 3.81 1.18 -4.15
CA GLU A 159 3.70 0.57 -2.83
C GLU A 159 4.65 1.24 -1.82
N GLN A 160 5.90 1.51 -2.22
CA GLN A 160 6.85 2.24 -1.39
C GLN A 160 6.36 3.66 -1.04
N LEU A 161 5.77 4.38 -2.01
CA LEU A 161 5.20 5.71 -1.77
C LEU A 161 4.00 5.67 -0.81
N GLN A 162 3.15 4.65 -0.90
CA GLN A 162 2.04 4.46 0.04
C GLN A 162 2.54 4.20 1.47
N GLN A 163 3.60 3.40 1.64
CA GLN A 163 4.22 3.18 2.96
C GLN A 163 4.80 4.48 3.52
N LEU A 164 5.48 5.28 2.71
CA LEU A 164 6.00 6.59 3.12
C LEU A 164 4.88 7.55 3.50
N GLN A 165 3.78 7.60 2.75
CA GLN A 165 2.60 8.41 3.11
C GLN A 165 2.01 7.99 4.46
N ALA A 166 1.92 6.68 4.74
CA ALA A 166 1.44 6.19 6.02
C ALA A 166 2.37 6.60 7.18
N GLN A 167 3.68 6.57 6.97
CA GLN A 167 4.67 7.04 7.95
C GLN A 167 4.57 8.54 8.21
N VAL A 168 4.37 9.35 7.15
CA VAL A 168 4.16 10.79 7.30
C VAL A 168 2.91 11.08 8.12
N ALA A 169 1.79 10.39 7.85
CA ALA A 169 0.56 10.57 8.61
C ALA A 169 0.71 10.21 10.10
N ASP A 170 1.46 9.14 10.43
CA ASP A 170 1.79 8.78 11.81
C ASP A 170 2.67 9.84 12.49
N LEU A 171 3.67 10.38 11.78
CA LEU A 171 4.52 11.45 12.30
C LEU A 171 3.73 12.75 12.53
N GLU A 172 2.80 13.10 11.65
CA GLU A 172 1.91 14.26 11.82
C GLU A 172 1.02 14.10 13.06
N GLN A 173 0.43 12.92 13.27
CA GLN A 173 -0.33 12.60 14.49
C GLN A 173 0.52 12.73 15.75
N LYS A 174 1.75 12.22 15.73
CA LYS A 174 2.70 12.33 16.84
C LYS A 174 3.11 13.78 17.10
N ALA A 175 3.31 14.58 16.06
CA ALA A 175 3.62 16.00 16.19
C ALA A 175 2.47 16.77 16.87
N LEU A 176 1.23 16.56 16.42
CA LEU A 176 0.03 17.14 17.05
C LEU A 176 -0.11 16.73 18.53
N ALA A 177 0.14 15.46 18.85
CA ALA A 177 0.11 14.98 20.23
C ALA A 177 1.20 15.64 21.09
N ALA A 178 2.42 15.78 20.55
CA ALA A 178 3.53 16.44 21.23
C ALA A 178 3.25 17.94 21.45
N GLU A 179 2.64 18.63 20.48
CA GLU A 179 2.20 20.02 20.63
C GLU A 179 1.16 20.18 21.74
N SER A 180 0.18 19.27 21.81
CA SER A 180 -0.81 19.26 22.90
C SER A 180 -0.19 19.00 24.27
N GLN A 181 0.81 18.11 24.35
CA GLN A 181 1.54 17.85 25.59
C GLN A 181 2.36 19.07 26.02
N LEU A 182 3.03 19.73 25.08
CA LEU A 182 3.80 20.94 25.36
C LEU A 182 2.90 22.05 25.91
N ALA A 183 1.74 22.27 25.30
CA ALA A 183 0.77 23.26 25.78
C ALA A 183 0.27 22.96 27.20
N ALA A 184 0.08 21.67 27.55
CA ALA A 184 -0.30 21.27 28.91
C ALA A 184 0.83 21.58 29.92
N VAL A 185 2.08 21.26 29.57
CA VAL A 185 3.25 21.55 30.43
C VAL A 185 3.45 23.05 30.61
N GLU A 186 3.24 23.85 29.56
CA GLU A 186 3.30 25.32 29.65
C GLU A 186 2.21 25.86 30.59
N ALA A 187 0.98 25.35 30.51
CA ALA A 187 -0.10 25.74 31.43
C ALA A 187 0.18 25.34 32.88
N GLU A 188 0.75 24.15 33.12
CA GLU A 188 1.20 23.71 34.45
C GLU A 188 2.32 24.62 34.99
N ARG A 189 3.31 24.96 34.16
CA ARG A 189 4.38 25.90 34.51
C ARG A 189 3.80 27.25 34.91
N ASP A 190 2.87 27.80 34.13
CA ASP A 190 2.27 29.10 34.41
C ASP A 190 1.47 29.08 35.71
N SER A 191 0.72 27.99 35.96
CA SER A 191 0.03 27.78 37.24
C SER A 191 1.00 27.71 38.42
N ALA A 192 2.07 26.93 38.29
CA ALA A 192 3.11 26.80 39.31
C ALA A 192 3.81 28.14 39.58
N GLN A 193 4.04 28.96 38.55
CA GLN A 193 4.63 30.28 38.69
C GLN A 193 3.71 31.26 39.44
N VAL A 194 2.41 31.23 39.18
CA VAL A 194 1.42 32.00 39.97
C VAL A 194 1.39 31.53 41.42
N GLN A 195 1.40 30.22 41.67
CA GLN A 195 1.47 29.67 43.02
C GLN A 195 2.74 30.10 43.77
N LEU A 196 3.89 30.08 43.08
CA LEU A 196 5.16 30.55 43.63
C LEU A 196 5.07 32.03 44.04
N GLN A 197 4.58 32.90 43.15
CA GLN A 197 4.40 34.33 43.46
C GLN A 197 3.46 34.55 44.65
N GLN A 198 2.36 33.78 44.73
CA GLN A 198 1.44 33.84 45.87
C GLN A 198 2.13 33.40 47.17
N ALA A 199 2.91 32.32 47.14
CA ALA A 199 3.65 31.83 48.30
C ALA A 199 4.76 32.79 48.74
N GLU A 200 5.42 33.47 47.80
CA GLU A 200 6.38 34.54 48.08
C GLU A 200 5.71 35.72 48.80
N LEU A 201 4.55 36.17 48.32
CA LEU A 201 3.75 37.21 48.98
C LEU A 201 3.36 36.81 50.41
N VAL A 202 2.86 35.59 50.60
CA VAL A 202 2.50 35.06 51.92
C VAL A 202 3.72 34.99 52.84
N ASN A 203 4.89 34.56 52.34
CA ASN A 203 6.12 34.57 53.12
C ASN A 203 6.53 35.99 53.54
N VAL A 204 6.38 36.99 52.66
CA VAL A 204 6.65 38.40 53.00
C VAL A 204 5.72 38.87 54.11
N GLU A 205 4.42 38.57 54.03
CA GLU A 205 3.43 38.90 55.07
C GLU A 205 3.73 38.19 56.41
N GLN A 206 4.09 36.90 56.36
CA GLN A 206 4.48 36.13 57.52
C GLN A 206 5.75 36.68 58.17
N ASN A 207 6.77 37.03 57.38
CA ASN A 207 7.99 37.65 57.89
C ASN A 207 7.71 39.00 58.54
N ALA A 208 6.88 39.85 57.93
CA ALA A 208 6.46 41.12 58.54
C ALA A 208 5.71 40.90 59.87
N THR A 209 4.90 39.84 59.95
CA THR A 209 4.21 39.45 61.19
C THR A 209 5.19 38.96 62.25
N ILE A 210 6.17 38.15 61.87
CA ILE A 210 7.25 37.69 62.76
C ILE A 210 8.00 38.91 63.32
N ASP A 211 8.39 39.86 62.47
CA ASP A 211 9.08 41.09 62.87
C ASP A 211 8.22 41.91 63.86
N ALA A 212 6.92 42.07 63.58
CA ALA A 212 6.00 42.77 64.47
C ALA A 212 5.80 42.06 65.81
N LEU A 213 5.73 40.73 65.82
CA LEU A 213 5.67 39.92 67.05
C LEU A 213 6.97 40.01 67.84
N GLN A 214 8.13 40.01 67.16
CA GLN A 214 9.43 40.23 67.80
C GLN A 214 9.50 41.62 68.44
N GLN A 215 9.00 42.66 67.77
CA GLN A 215 8.90 44.00 68.34
C GLN A 215 8.01 44.03 69.58
N LYS A 216 6.79 43.46 69.52
CA LYS A 216 5.89 43.36 70.67
C LYS A 216 6.52 42.58 71.83
N LEU A 217 7.29 41.52 71.54
CA LEU A 217 8.02 40.78 72.55
C LEU A 217 9.10 41.65 73.20
N GLN A 218 9.83 42.47 72.43
CA GLN A 218 10.80 43.42 72.99
C GLN A 218 10.11 44.48 73.86
N GLU A 219 8.99 45.04 73.40
CA GLU A 219 8.19 45.98 74.18
C GLU A 219 7.68 45.34 75.48
N ALA A 220 7.14 44.12 75.41
CA ALA A 220 6.69 43.38 76.59
C ALA A 220 7.83 43.09 77.56
N LYS A 221 9.03 42.73 77.06
CA LYS A 221 10.24 42.58 77.88
C LYS A 221 10.66 43.90 78.53
N ALA A 222 10.56 45.02 77.82
CA ALA A 222 10.86 46.35 78.36
C ALA A 222 9.84 46.75 79.46
N VAL A 223 8.56 46.46 79.25
CA VAL A 223 7.52 46.66 80.28
C VAL A 223 7.76 45.75 81.49
N GLN A 224 8.15 44.49 81.28
CA GLN A 224 8.52 43.60 82.38
C GLN A 224 9.70 44.14 83.18
N GLN A 225 10.74 44.66 82.52
CA GLN A 225 11.87 45.32 83.19
C GLN A 225 11.43 46.58 83.97
N GLN A 226 10.52 47.37 83.41
CA GLN A 226 9.95 48.51 84.11
C GLN A 226 9.12 48.07 85.32
N LEU A 227 8.34 47.00 85.20
CA LEU A 227 7.58 46.39 86.29
C LEU A 227 8.49 45.94 87.42
N THR A 228 9.58 45.23 87.11
CA THR A 228 10.55 44.82 88.14
C THR A 228 11.18 46.04 88.82
N VAL A 229 11.51 47.09 88.06
CA VAL A 229 12.03 48.34 88.64
C VAL A 229 10.97 49.06 89.48
N THR A 230 9.70 49.07 89.07
CA THR A 230 8.63 49.68 89.87
C THR A 230 8.27 48.84 91.09
N GLU A 231 8.33 47.51 91.00
CA GLU A 231 8.18 46.58 92.13
C GLU A 231 9.31 46.79 93.14
N GLU A 232 10.56 46.95 92.69
CA GLU A 232 11.69 47.34 93.56
C GLU A 232 11.48 48.72 94.20
N LYS A 233 10.97 49.69 93.44
CA LYS A 233 10.59 51.02 93.97
C LYS A 233 9.42 50.94 94.95
N LEU A 234 8.47 50.04 94.73
CA LEU A 234 7.33 49.82 95.61
C LEU A 234 7.81 49.15 96.90
N GLN A 235 8.66 48.14 96.82
CA GLN A 235 9.26 47.50 98.00
C GLN A 235 10.09 48.49 98.82
N THR A 236 10.84 49.39 98.17
CA THR A 236 11.58 50.44 98.88
C THR A 236 10.66 51.53 99.45
N ALA A 237 9.53 51.82 98.81
CA ALA A 237 8.50 52.70 99.36
C ALA A 237 7.76 52.04 100.55
N ASP A 238 7.41 50.76 100.46
CA ASP A 238 6.82 49.96 101.53
C ASP A 238 7.78 49.84 102.71
N ALA A 239 9.08 49.64 102.46
CA ALA A 239 10.11 49.67 103.50
C ALA A 239 10.22 51.06 104.17
N HIS A 240 10.01 52.15 103.44
CA HIS A 240 9.93 53.51 104.00
C HIS A 240 8.66 53.73 104.83
N ILE A 241 7.51 53.23 104.35
CA ILE A 241 6.24 53.29 105.08
C ILE A 241 6.36 52.49 106.38
N GLN A 242 6.99 51.31 106.35
CA GLN A 242 7.26 50.50 107.53
C GLN A 242 8.16 51.25 108.53
N LYS A 243 9.23 51.90 108.04
CA LYS A 243 10.10 52.76 108.87
C LYS A 243 9.34 53.92 109.53
N LEU A 244 8.41 54.53 108.79
CA LEU A 244 7.53 55.59 109.30
C LEU A 244 6.54 55.08 110.35
N GLN A 245 6.02 53.86 110.16
CA GLN A 245 5.18 53.19 111.14
C GLN A 245 5.95 52.85 112.43
N ASP A 246 7.19 52.35 112.32
CA ASP A 246 8.06 52.11 113.47
C ASP A 246 8.40 53.42 114.22
N THR A 247 8.53 54.55 113.50
CA THR A 247 8.71 55.87 114.14
C THR A 247 7.43 56.40 114.76
N MET A 248 6.25 56.10 114.21
CA MET A 248 4.98 56.41 114.86
C MET A 248 4.76 55.56 116.11
N GLU A 249 5.22 54.30 116.14
CA GLU A 249 5.15 53.42 117.31
C GLU A 249 6.08 53.88 118.46
N ASP A 250 7.26 54.44 118.15
CA ASP A 250 8.16 55.09 119.12
C ASP A 250 7.62 56.44 119.64
N VAL A 251 6.80 57.14 118.85
CA VAL A 251 6.10 58.36 119.28
C VAL A 251 4.86 58.03 120.13
N GLN A 252 4.15 56.95 119.81
CA GLN A 252 2.96 56.49 120.54
C GLN A 252 3.30 56.00 121.95
N THR A 253 4.49 55.42 122.15
CA THR A 253 4.97 54.93 123.46
C THR A 253 5.45 56.06 124.38
N LYS A 254 5.90 57.21 123.84
CA LYS A 254 6.34 58.37 124.63
C LYS A 254 5.21 59.31 125.10
N MET A 255 3.96 59.09 124.67
CA MET A 255 2.87 60.06 124.86
C MET A 255 1.82 59.67 125.91
N ASN A 256 2.14 58.76 126.87
CA ASN A 256 1.13 58.25 127.81
C ASN A 256 1.52 58.23 129.30
N TYR A 257 2.54 58.97 129.75
CA TYR A 257 2.90 59.06 131.18
C TYR A 257 3.55 60.41 131.55
N SER A 258 2.78 61.41 132.01
CA SER A 258 3.17 62.37 133.06
C SER A 258 2.06 63.40 133.29
N GLY A 259 1.43 63.34 134.47
CA GLY A 259 0.34 64.24 134.86
C GLY A 259 -0.09 64.11 136.34
N LYS A 260 0.83 63.77 137.26
CA LYS A 260 0.57 63.77 138.72
C LYS A 260 1.76 64.37 139.50
N SER A 261 1.43 65.21 140.49
CA SER A 261 2.34 66.01 141.33
C SER A 261 3.09 65.18 142.39
N GLU A 262 4.37 65.49 142.58
CA GLU A 262 5.39 64.73 143.33
C GLU A 262 5.07 64.53 144.82
N LEU A 263 4.41 65.49 145.48
CA LEU A 263 4.12 65.42 146.92
C LEU A 263 3.19 64.26 147.35
N GLN A 264 2.52 63.59 146.41
CA GLN A 264 1.71 62.40 146.69
C GLN A 264 2.55 61.13 146.90
N LEU A 265 3.86 61.15 146.65
CA LEU A 265 4.74 60.01 146.91
C LEU A 265 5.10 59.85 148.40
N ILE A 266 4.89 60.87 149.25
CA ILE A 266 5.12 60.79 150.70
C ILE A 266 3.95 60.11 151.40
N ARG A 267 4.25 59.15 152.28
CA ARG A 267 3.24 58.26 152.83
C ARG A 267 2.38 58.98 153.88
N GLY A 268 1.09 59.12 153.57
CA GLY A 268 0.10 59.81 154.39
C GLY A 268 -0.37 61.15 153.83
N ILE A 269 0.35 61.73 152.86
CA ILE A 269 -0.09 62.94 152.14
C ILE A 269 -1.07 62.56 151.03
N GLY A 270 -2.36 62.56 151.37
CA GLY A 270 -3.42 62.36 150.39
C GLY A 270 -3.58 63.54 149.41
N PRO A 271 -4.31 63.36 148.29
CA PRO A 271 -4.50 64.38 147.24
C PRO A 271 -5.02 65.73 147.76
N VAL A 272 -5.81 65.69 148.84
CA VAL A 272 -6.36 66.88 149.49
C VAL A 272 -5.28 67.68 150.22
N TYR A 273 -4.33 67.02 150.87
CA TYR A 273 -3.21 67.67 151.54
C TYR A 273 -2.17 68.15 150.53
N ALA A 274 -1.83 67.36 149.51
CA ALA A 274 -0.93 67.78 148.43
C ALA A 274 -1.46 69.03 147.71
N ARG A 275 -2.76 69.11 147.41
CA ARG A 275 -3.33 70.31 146.80
C ARG A 275 -3.23 71.53 147.72
N ARG A 276 -3.52 71.36 149.02
CA ARG A 276 -3.41 72.47 149.99
C ARG A 276 -1.96 72.93 150.19
N LEU A 277 -1.00 72.01 150.17
CA LEU A 277 0.42 72.35 150.23
C LEU A 277 0.85 73.11 148.96
N ASN A 278 0.43 72.63 147.78
CA ASN A 278 0.69 73.30 146.50
C ASN A 278 0.07 74.72 146.45
N GLU A 279 -1.15 74.89 146.95
CA GLU A 279 -1.83 76.19 147.04
C GLU A 279 -1.11 77.18 147.96
N PHE A 280 -0.35 76.68 148.95
CA PHE A 280 0.49 77.49 149.83
C PHE A 280 1.95 77.61 149.35
N GLY A 281 2.23 77.20 148.10
CA GLY A 281 3.52 77.37 147.43
C GLY A 281 4.51 76.23 147.66
N ILE A 282 4.13 75.17 148.37
CA ILE A 282 4.98 73.99 148.61
C ILE A 282 4.65 72.96 147.53
N GLN A 283 5.47 72.81 146.49
CA GLN A 283 5.15 71.99 145.31
C GLN A 283 6.12 70.82 145.06
N SER A 284 7.29 70.84 145.70
CA SER A 284 8.33 69.82 145.59
C SER A 284 8.73 69.26 146.96
N PHE A 285 9.47 68.13 146.97
CA PHE A 285 9.95 67.54 148.22
C PHE A 285 10.89 68.46 149.00
N SER A 286 11.71 69.25 148.31
CA SER A 286 12.62 70.21 148.95
C SER A 286 11.84 71.34 149.64
N ASP A 287 10.79 71.87 148.99
CA ASP A 287 9.94 72.90 149.61
C ASP A 287 9.29 72.39 150.90
N LEU A 288 8.84 71.12 150.90
CA LEU A 288 8.21 70.53 152.08
C LEU A 288 9.25 70.29 153.18
N ALA A 289 10.42 69.76 152.84
CA ALA A 289 11.53 69.48 153.76
C ALA A 289 12.01 70.69 154.56
N ASP A 290 11.98 71.89 153.97
CA ASP A 290 12.44 73.13 154.61
C ASP A 290 11.38 73.80 155.49
N CYS A 291 10.13 73.33 155.43
CA CYS A 291 9.07 73.87 156.25
C CYS A 291 9.18 73.38 157.70
N LYS A 292 8.85 74.27 158.65
CA LYS A 292 8.76 73.89 160.07
C LYS A 292 7.46 73.11 160.32
N PRO A 293 7.45 72.12 161.23
CA PRO A 293 6.27 71.28 161.47
C PRO A 293 5.03 72.09 161.84
N GLU A 294 5.20 73.21 162.56
CA GLU A 294 4.07 74.08 162.93
C GLU A 294 3.45 74.81 161.73
N GLN A 295 4.26 75.17 160.72
CA GLN A 295 3.76 75.78 159.48
C GLN A 295 2.95 74.78 158.67
N VAL A 296 3.46 73.55 158.50
CA VAL A 296 2.73 72.49 157.79
C VAL A 296 1.43 72.15 158.51
N ALA A 297 1.45 72.07 159.86
CA ALA A 297 0.25 71.84 160.67
C ALA A 297 -0.83 72.91 160.47
N SER A 298 -0.41 74.18 160.32
CA SER A 298 -1.30 75.31 160.08
C SER A 298 -1.89 75.29 158.67
N ILE A 299 -1.09 74.95 157.65
CA ILE A 299 -1.53 74.86 156.25
C ILE A 299 -2.56 73.73 156.08
N ILE A 300 -2.29 72.56 156.67
CA ILE A 300 -3.22 71.44 156.57
C ILE A 300 -4.46 71.61 157.48
N LYS A 301 -4.46 72.63 158.35
CA LYS A 301 -5.50 72.94 159.36
C LYS A 301 -5.84 71.71 160.20
N LYS A 302 -4.81 71.10 160.80
CA LYS A 302 -4.94 69.86 161.59
C LYS A 302 -5.93 70.06 162.74
N LYS A 303 -7.01 69.28 162.76
CA LYS A 303 -7.95 69.23 163.90
C LYS A 303 -7.44 68.23 164.93
N ASN A 304 -7.65 68.51 166.22
CA ASN A 304 -7.05 67.75 167.33
C ASN A 304 -7.33 66.23 167.35
N TRP A 305 -8.36 65.75 166.64
CA TRP A 305 -8.68 64.32 166.54
C TRP A 305 -7.94 63.58 165.40
N GLN A 306 -7.21 64.29 164.54
CA GLN A 306 -6.47 63.68 163.43
C GLN A 306 -5.05 63.29 163.87
N ALA A 307 -4.79 61.98 163.97
CA ALA A 307 -3.47 61.41 164.26
C ALA A 307 -2.55 61.44 163.02
N VAL A 308 -2.22 62.63 162.53
CA VAL A 308 -1.26 62.84 161.43
C VAL A 308 0.10 63.20 162.01
N ASP A 309 1.12 62.39 161.75
CA ASP A 309 2.50 62.67 162.16
C ASP A 309 3.22 63.46 161.07
N ILE A 310 3.23 64.79 161.23
CA ILE A 310 3.78 65.73 160.25
C ILE A 310 5.30 65.62 160.20
N GLN A 311 5.94 65.22 161.31
CA GLN A 311 7.39 65.12 161.36
C GLN A 311 7.88 64.02 160.40
N THR A 312 7.16 62.90 160.34
CA THR A 312 7.47 61.81 159.41
C THR A 312 7.40 62.26 157.95
N TRP A 313 6.49 63.16 157.60
CA TRP A 313 6.38 63.69 156.25
C TRP A 313 7.58 64.56 155.85
N LEU A 314 8.06 65.39 156.77
CA LEU A 314 9.24 66.23 156.54
C LEU A 314 10.51 65.38 156.39
N ASP A 315 10.65 64.36 157.21
CA ASP A 315 11.82 63.47 157.17
C ASP A 315 11.83 62.62 155.88
N GLU A 316 10.66 62.13 155.43
CA GLU A 316 10.52 61.40 154.16
C GLU A 316 10.71 62.34 152.95
N ALA A 317 10.23 63.59 153.03
CA ALA A 317 10.48 64.60 152.01
C ALA A 317 11.98 64.88 151.84
N LYS A 318 12.74 65.00 152.93
CA LYS A 318 14.21 65.19 152.87
C LYS A 318 14.92 64.03 152.21
N ALA A 319 14.54 62.80 152.57
CA ALA A 319 15.13 61.61 151.98
C ALA A 319 14.88 61.54 150.46
N LEU A 320 13.67 61.89 150.02
CA LEU A 320 13.31 61.88 148.61
C LEU A 320 13.94 63.03 147.82
N ALA A 321 14.01 64.23 148.38
CA ALA A 321 14.69 65.37 147.75
C ALA A 321 16.16 65.05 147.43
N ALA A 322 16.87 64.40 148.36
CA ALA A 322 18.26 64.00 148.15
C ALA A 322 18.46 62.95 147.04
N THR A 323 17.46 62.12 146.76
CA THR A 323 17.54 61.08 145.71
C THR A 323 17.22 61.60 144.30
N PHE A 324 16.46 62.69 144.16
CA PHE A 324 16.01 63.19 142.85
C PHE A 324 16.80 64.38 142.29
N GLU A 325 17.69 65.03 143.06
CA GLU A 325 18.63 66.05 142.55
C GLU A 325 19.89 65.47 141.85
N ALA A 326 20.01 64.14 141.70
CA ALA A 326 21.22 63.49 141.15
C ALA A 326 21.13 63.06 139.67
N ASP A 327 20.03 63.33 138.98
CA ASP A 327 19.76 62.82 137.61
C ASP A 327 19.30 63.91 136.60
N ASP A 328 19.67 65.17 136.82
CA ASP A 328 19.55 66.27 135.83
C ASP A 328 20.89 66.53 135.10
#